data_AF-W1V9T9-F1
#
_entry.id   AF-W1V9T9-F1
#
_cell.length_a   1.000
_cell.length_b   1.000
_cell.length_c   1.000
_cell.angle_alpha   90.00
_cell.angle_beta   90.00
_cell.angle_gamma   90.00
#
_symmetry.space_group_name_H-M   'P 1'
#
loop_
_entity.id
_entity.type
_entity.pdbx_description
1 polymer ?
#
loop_
_entity_poly.entity_id
_entity_poly.type
_entity_poly.pdbx_seq_one_letter_code
_entity_poly.pdbx_strand_id
1 'polypeptide(L)'
;MKLMYQDSILDFEIFHDKVTVISFEDCKAFRHMVTELDIQCDGGEGPWILNDNNKAFSIDKYSHMILNPLYVDVNSKTLLTKLQNQLSKDALLMTEEVADIVNRLHAFYYSLEF
;
A
#
# COMPACT_ATOMS: atom_id res chain seq x y z
N MET A 1 -11.20 7.78 8.40
CA MET A 1 -11.18 7.98 6.94
C MET A 1 -12.56 7.72 6.35
N LYS A 2 -12.96 8.48 5.34
CA LYS A 2 -14.22 8.36 4.62
C LYS A 2 -13.96 8.36 3.12
N LEU A 3 -14.59 7.46 2.39
CA LEU A 3 -14.66 7.50 0.93
C LEU A 3 -16.01 8.09 0.54
N MET A 4 -15.99 9.19 -0.17
CA MET A 4 -17.19 9.95 -0.55
C MET A 4 -17.30 10.02 -2.06
N TYR A 5 -18.52 10.05 -2.57
CA TYR A 5 -18.79 10.29 -3.98
C TYR A 5 -19.28 11.73 -4.17
N GLN A 6 -18.63 12.49 -5.07
CA GLN A 6 -18.95 13.89 -5.31
C GLN A 6 -20.43 14.08 -5.69
N ASP A 7 -21.03 15.17 -5.17
CA ASP A 7 -22.41 15.58 -5.43
C ASP A 7 -23.47 14.51 -5.08
N SER A 8 -23.10 13.56 -4.21
CA SER A 8 -23.96 12.49 -3.71
C SER A 8 -24.02 12.50 -2.18
N ILE A 9 -25.06 11.86 -1.64
CA ILE A 9 -25.19 11.57 -0.20
C ILE A 9 -24.38 10.33 0.22
N LEU A 10 -23.71 9.68 -0.73
CA LEU A 10 -22.94 8.46 -0.48
C LEU A 10 -21.61 8.79 0.20
N ASP A 11 -21.54 8.50 1.50
CA ASP A 11 -20.31 8.47 2.28
C ASP A 11 -20.11 7.10 2.93
N PHE A 12 -18.90 6.56 2.79
CA PHE A 12 -18.53 5.25 3.31
C PHE A 12 -17.42 5.41 4.35
N GLU A 13 -17.70 5.02 5.59
CA GLU A 13 -16.69 5.01 6.64
C GLU A 13 -15.70 3.87 6.44
N ILE A 14 -14.41 4.21 6.43
CA ILE A 14 -13.30 3.28 6.31
C ILE A 14 -12.56 3.26 7.65
N PHE A 15 -12.60 2.10 8.31
CA PHE A 15 -11.93 1.84 9.56
C PHE A 15 -10.62 1.08 9.30
N HIS A 16 -9.59 1.35 10.08
CA HIS A 16 -8.28 0.72 9.89
C HIS A 16 -8.26 -0.76 10.32
N ASP A 17 -9.10 -1.12 11.27
CA ASP A 17 -9.16 -2.43 11.94
C ASP A 17 -10.30 -3.33 11.43
N LYS A 18 -11.04 -2.89 10.40
CA LYS A 18 -12.21 -3.61 9.88
C LYS A 18 -12.24 -3.57 8.36
N VAL A 19 -12.83 -4.62 7.78
CA VAL A 19 -13.15 -4.65 6.35
C VAL A 19 -14.51 -3.99 6.13
N THR A 20 -14.53 -2.90 5.36
CA THR A 20 -15.79 -2.28 4.91
C THR A 20 -16.25 -2.97 3.61
N VAL A 21 -17.48 -3.50 3.61
CA VAL A 21 -18.12 -4.09 2.42
C VAL A 21 -19.18 -3.14 1.90
N ILE A 22 -19.06 -2.74 0.65
CA ILE A 22 -20.03 -1.88 -0.05
C ILE A 22 -20.73 -2.72 -1.11
N SER A 23 -22.06 -2.77 -1.05
CA SER A 23 -22.89 -3.49 -2.01
C SER A 23 -23.68 -2.50 -2.87
N PHE A 24 -23.70 -2.74 -4.17
CA PHE A 24 -24.45 -1.97 -5.15
C PHE A 24 -25.50 -2.87 -5.78
N GLU A 25 -26.77 -2.52 -5.63
CA GLU A 25 -27.88 -3.31 -6.19
C GLU A 25 -28.06 -3.06 -7.68
N ASP A 26 -27.83 -1.82 -8.15
CA ASP A 26 -27.89 -1.50 -9.56
C ASP A 26 -26.56 -1.80 -10.26
N CYS A 27 -26.59 -2.72 -11.22
CA CYS A 27 -25.39 -3.14 -11.95
C CYS A 27 -24.74 -2.03 -12.76
N LYS A 28 -25.50 -1.04 -13.25
CA LYS A 28 -24.94 0.06 -14.05
C LYS A 28 -24.22 1.06 -13.16
N ALA A 29 -24.82 1.40 -12.03
CA ALA A 29 -24.21 2.23 -10.99
C ALA A 29 -22.94 1.57 -10.47
N PHE A 30 -22.99 0.27 -10.13
CA PHE A 30 -21.81 -0.49 -9.74
C PHE A 30 -20.68 -0.36 -10.76
N ARG A 31 -20.96 -0.71 -12.03
CA ARG A 31 -19.95 -0.68 -13.08
C ARG A 31 -19.37 0.72 -13.26
N HIS A 32 -20.22 1.74 -13.29
CA HIS A 32 -19.81 3.12 -13.47
C HIS A 32 -18.87 3.58 -12.35
N MET A 33 -19.33 3.44 -11.10
CA MET A 33 -18.62 3.90 -9.92
C MET A 33 -17.29 3.15 -9.70
N VAL A 34 -17.25 1.83 -9.95
CA VAL A 34 -16.01 1.05 -9.87
C VAL A 34 -15.03 1.43 -10.98
N THR A 35 -15.52 1.69 -12.21
CA THR A 35 -14.65 2.12 -13.32
C THR A 35 -14.00 3.48 -13.03
N GLU A 36 -14.77 4.42 -12.47
CA GLU A 36 -14.23 5.72 -12.07
C GLU A 36 -13.19 5.60 -10.96
N LEU A 37 -13.44 4.73 -9.98
CA LEU A 37 -12.49 4.47 -8.89
C LEU A 37 -11.18 3.87 -9.43
N ASP A 38 -11.26 2.94 -10.38
CA ASP A 38 -10.12 2.33 -11.07
C ASP A 38 -9.26 3.40 -11.78
N ILE A 39 -9.91 4.25 -12.58
CA ILE A 39 -9.25 5.38 -13.26
C ILE A 39 -8.56 6.31 -12.26
N GLN A 40 -9.21 6.65 -11.14
CA GLN A 40 -8.62 7.52 -10.12
C GLN A 40 -7.47 6.86 -9.34
N CYS A 41 -7.49 5.53 -9.17
CA CYS A 41 -6.36 4.79 -8.59
C CYS A 41 -5.12 4.84 -9.49
N ASP A 42 -5.31 4.95 -10.81
CA ASP A 42 -4.23 5.10 -11.79
C ASP A 42 -3.81 6.57 -12.03
N GLY A 43 -4.32 7.51 -11.22
CA GLY A 43 -3.97 8.93 -11.30
C GLY A 43 -4.84 9.77 -12.25
N GLY A 44 -5.93 9.20 -12.77
CA GLY A 44 -6.92 9.93 -13.54
C GLY A 44 -7.84 10.82 -12.68
N GLU A 45 -8.68 11.61 -13.35
CA GLU A 45 -9.72 12.42 -12.71
C GLU A 45 -10.99 11.60 -12.43
N GLY A 46 -11.73 11.95 -11.39
CA GLY A 46 -13.04 11.35 -11.12
C GLY A 46 -13.71 11.87 -9.84
N PRO A 47 -14.93 11.42 -9.57
CA PRO A 47 -15.81 11.95 -8.51
C PRO A 47 -15.50 11.40 -7.11
N TRP A 48 -14.64 10.39 -6.97
CA TRP A 48 -14.32 9.84 -5.66
C TRP A 48 -13.39 10.75 -4.87
N ILE A 49 -13.69 10.90 -3.58
CA ILE A 49 -12.93 11.73 -2.65
C ILE A 49 -12.59 10.89 -1.43
N LEU A 50 -11.29 10.71 -1.16
CA LEU A 50 -10.81 10.12 0.08
C LEU A 50 -10.55 11.21 1.10
N ASN A 51 -11.29 11.25 2.19
CA ASN A 51 -11.20 12.28 3.22
C ASN A 51 -10.80 11.68 4.57
N ASP A 52 -9.87 12.32 5.27
CA ASP A 52 -9.61 12.02 6.67
C ASP A 52 -9.48 13.33 7.46
N ASN A 53 -10.32 13.51 8.49
CA ASN A 53 -10.35 14.70 9.34
C ASN A 53 -10.39 16.04 8.57
N ASN A 54 -11.29 16.16 7.59
CA ASN A 54 -11.46 17.34 6.72
C ASN A 54 -10.30 17.62 5.76
N LYS A 55 -9.39 16.66 5.59
CA LYS A 55 -8.32 16.73 4.60
C LYS A 55 -8.59 15.72 3.49
N ALA A 56 -8.64 16.19 2.25
CA ALA A 56 -8.71 15.32 1.08
C ALA A 56 -7.32 14.71 0.77
N PHE A 57 -7.32 13.42 0.44
CA PHE A 57 -6.16 12.64 0.06
C PHE A 57 -6.27 12.20 -1.40
N SER A 58 -5.14 12.17 -2.07
CA SER A 58 -5.01 11.73 -3.45
C SER A 58 -5.23 10.22 -3.54
N ILE A 59 -6.25 9.75 -4.26
CA ILE A 59 -6.59 8.32 -4.32
C ILE A 59 -5.42 7.51 -4.91
N ASP A 60 -4.81 7.98 -6.00
CA ASP A 60 -3.63 7.39 -6.64
C ASP A 60 -2.43 7.13 -5.71
N LYS A 61 -2.27 7.94 -4.65
CA LYS A 61 -1.14 7.82 -3.71
C LYS A 61 -1.45 6.96 -2.51
N TYR A 62 -2.72 6.88 -2.12
CA TYR A 62 -3.15 6.29 -0.85
C TYR A 62 -4.03 5.06 -1.04
N SER A 63 -4.33 4.67 -2.27
CA SER A 63 -5.18 3.52 -2.60
C SER A 63 -4.49 2.62 -3.62
N HIS A 64 -4.89 1.35 -3.61
CA HIS A 64 -4.49 0.38 -4.61
C HIS A 64 -5.69 -0.51 -4.93
N MET A 65 -6.00 -0.64 -6.21
CA MET A 65 -7.16 -1.39 -6.67
C MET A 65 -6.73 -2.79 -7.12
N ILE A 66 -7.40 -3.81 -6.60
CA ILE A 66 -7.18 -5.22 -6.98
C ILE A 66 -8.47 -5.75 -7.59
N LEU A 67 -8.52 -5.81 -8.92
CA LEU A 67 -9.65 -6.38 -9.67
C LEU A 67 -9.52 -7.87 -9.90
N ASN A 68 -8.28 -8.37 -9.99
CA ASN A 68 -8.00 -9.80 -10.11
C ASN A 68 -6.90 -10.21 -9.13
N PRO A 69 -7.24 -10.92 -8.04
CA PRO A 69 -6.27 -11.30 -7.02
C PRO A 69 -5.21 -12.29 -7.53
N LEU A 70 -5.49 -13.03 -8.60
CA LEU A 70 -4.54 -14.02 -9.14
C LEU A 70 -3.37 -13.38 -9.90
N TYR A 71 -3.52 -12.13 -10.34
CA TYR A 71 -2.49 -11.39 -11.08
C TYR A 71 -1.71 -10.40 -10.24
N VAL A 72 -1.96 -10.34 -8.92
CA VAL A 72 -1.25 -9.42 -8.04
C VAL A 72 0.20 -9.89 -7.88
N ASP A 73 1.16 -9.12 -8.38
CA ASP A 73 2.58 -9.35 -8.14
C ASP A 73 2.99 -8.86 -6.74
N VAL A 74 2.80 -9.75 -5.76
CA VAL A 74 3.22 -9.53 -4.37
C VAL A 74 4.74 -9.42 -4.21
N ASN A 75 5.51 -9.88 -5.21
CA ASN A 75 6.97 -9.86 -5.22
C ASN A 75 7.52 -8.76 -6.14
N SER A 76 6.72 -7.72 -6.41
CA SER A 76 7.19 -6.60 -7.22
C SER A 76 8.45 -5.99 -6.64
N LYS A 77 9.35 -5.55 -7.52
CA LYS A 77 10.62 -4.92 -7.13
C LYS A 77 10.42 -3.80 -6.10
N THR A 78 9.36 -3.01 -6.26
CA THR A 78 9.00 -1.91 -5.36
C THR A 78 8.67 -2.40 -3.95
N LEU A 79 7.86 -3.45 -3.81
CA LEU A 79 7.52 -4.03 -2.51
C LEU A 79 8.73 -4.67 -1.85
N LEU A 80 9.51 -5.46 -2.60
CA LEU A 80 10.73 -6.09 -2.10
C LEU A 80 11.76 -5.06 -1.63
N THR A 81 11.95 -3.96 -2.38
CA THR A 81 12.86 -2.88 -1.99
C THR A 81 12.40 -2.21 -0.70
N LYS A 82 11.11 -1.94 -0.54
CA LYS A 82 10.55 -1.36 0.70
C LYS A 82 10.75 -2.31 1.88
N LEU A 83 10.48 -3.60 1.71
CA LEU A 83 10.67 -4.61 2.75
C LEU A 83 12.13 -4.74 3.17
N GLN A 84 13.05 -4.85 2.20
CA GLN A 84 14.50 -4.93 2.47
C GLN A 84 15.01 -3.70 3.21
N ASN A 85 14.54 -2.51 2.83
CA ASN A 85 14.90 -1.27 3.51
C ASN A 85 14.39 -1.23 4.95
N GLN A 86 13.17 -1.73 5.21
CA GLN A 86 12.62 -1.83 6.56
C GLN A 86 13.44 -2.82 7.40
N LEU A 87 13.67 -4.03 6.91
CA LEU A 87 14.45 -5.06 7.60
C LEU A 87 15.88 -4.61 7.88
N SER A 88 16.52 -3.91 6.93
CA SER A 88 17.86 -3.35 7.12
C SER A 88 17.88 -2.31 8.23
N LYS A 89 16.87 -1.44 8.32
CA LYS A 89 16.76 -0.47 9.42
C LYS A 89 16.56 -1.15 10.76
N ASP A 90 15.69 -2.16 10.81
CA ASP A 90 15.42 -2.89 12.05
C ASP A 90 16.66 -3.66 12.52
N ALA A 91 17.41 -4.27 11.59
CA ALA A 91 18.68 -4.92 11.90
C ALA A 91 19.72 -3.92 12.44
N LEU A 92 19.80 -2.71 11.89
CA LEU A 92 20.72 -1.68 12.39
C LEU A 92 20.38 -1.18 13.80
N LEU A 93 19.16 -1.38 14.29
CA LEU A 93 18.82 -1.10 15.69
C LEU A 93 19.40 -2.15 16.65
N MET A 94 19.72 -3.35 16.15
CA MET A 94 20.42 -4.42 16.88
C MET A 94 21.95 -4.26 16.78
N THR A 95 22.43 -3.04 17.06
CA THR A 95 23.76 -2.53 16.71
C THR A 95 24.92 -3.44 17.14
N GLU A 96 24.93 -3.94 18.37
CA GLU A 96 26.06 -4.71 18.91
C GLU A 96 26.14 -6.13 18.32
N GLU A 97 25.03 -6.85 18.25
CA GLU A 97 24.98 -8.21 17.70
C GLU A 97 25.31 -8.23 16.20
N VAL A 98 24.75 -7.28 15.45
CA VAL A 98 25.01 -7.18 14.01
C VAL A 98 26.47 -6.81 13.76
N ALA A 99 27.03 -5.88 14.54
CA ALA A 99 28.44 -5.51 14.40
C ALA A 99 29.38 -6.69 14.71
N ASP A 100 29.12 -7.47 15.76
CA ASP A 100 29.93 -8.66 16.07
C ASP A 100 29.89 -9.70 14.94
N ILE A 101 28.70 -10.02 14.44
CA ILE A 101 28.53 -10.99 13.34
C ILE A 101 29.25 -10.50 12.07
N VAL A 102 29.10 -9.22 11.71
CA VAL A 102 29.76 -8.64 10.53
C VAL A 102 31.28 -8.68 10.67
N ASN A 103 31.81 -8.34 11.85
CA ASN A 103 33.25 -8.40 12.12
C ASN A 103 33.79 -9.83 12.02
N ARG A 104 33.08 -10.81 12.55
CA ARG A 104 33.44 -12.23 12.45
C ARG A 104 33.43 -12.74 11.00
N LEU A 105 32.44 -12.32 10.21
CA LEU A 105 32.38 -12.63 8.79
C LEU A 105 33.56 -12.02 8.02
N HIS A 106 33.86 -10.74 8.24
CA HIS A 106 35.03 -10.09 7.62
C HIS A 106 36.33 -10.79 8.00
N ALA A 107 36.54 -11.10 9.28
CA ALA A 107 37.73 -11.81 9.73
C ALA A 107 37.90 -13.18 9.04
N PHE A 108 36.79 -13.93 8.87
CA PHE A 108 36.80 -15.18 8.12
C PHE A 108 37.15 -14.97 6.64
N TYR A 109 36.53 -14.01 5.95
CA TYR A 109 36.85 -13.74 4.55
C TYR A 109 38.31 -13.34 4.35
N TYR A 110 38.87 -12.49 5.23
CA TYR A 110 40.30 -12.16 5.17
C TYR A 110 41.21 -13.39 5.36
N SER A 111 40.79 -14.37 6.17
CA SER A 111 41.56 -15.61 6.35
C SER A 111 41.55 -16.54 5.13
N LEU A 112 40.65 -16.31 4.16
CA LEU A 112 40.57 -17.07 2.91
C LEU A 112 41.35 -16.43 1.74
N GLU A 113 41.72 -15.15 1.85
CA GLU A 113 42.51 -14.44 0.83
C GLU A 113 44.04 -14.66 0.96
N PHE A 114 44.48 -15.46 1.93
CA PHE A 114 45.85 -15.92 2.15
C PHE A 114 45.89 -17.44 2.33
#